data_AF-A0AA40FMJ6-F1
#
_entry.id   AF-A0AA40FMJ6-F1
#
_cell.length_a   1.000
_cell.length_b   1.000
_cell.length_c   1.000
_cell.angle_alpha   90.00
_cell.angle_beta   90.00
_cell.angle_gamma   90.00
#
_symmetry.space_group_name_H-M   'P 1'
#
loop_
_entity.id
_entity.type
_entity.pdbx_description
1 polymer ?
#
loop_
_entity_poly.entity_id
_entity_poly.type
_entity_poly.pdbx_seq_one_letter_code
_entity_poly.pdbx_strand_id
1 'polypeptide(L)'
;MAIVTIGYMLVGAALTLVVPYWEINPTAALPEAFSSRGVPWAKYVISVGALCGMTTTLFGSLFSLPRTMYAMANDGLLFGFLGHVNERTQVPVLNLAISGSVSALIALLFDLQHLVEFMSIGTFLAYTIVSASVIILRYRPEKNTPPPSNAGTPSSLTSPPTEGADSNSDCNSVASAESELLDLSEGTGKLKSRYVWLVNFLGNCKPGDAVTGSVMVYTASCIFLCYLLMLISQTYFAPDWWDYFVLANVVLLLIGSLIVISAHQQNSSTGKFRVPLVPIVPALSILFNVGLMFHLSLLTWLRFLVWMVVGMLIYFLYGIHYSKEAASPNSYSILMATSEAGRGAKWGATLRVNQKSDKVPILDEEDFVH
;
A
#
# COMPACT_ATOMS: atom_id res chain seq x y z
N MET A 1 -7.59 14.73 7.08
CA MET A 1 -8.53 13.67 7.48
C MET A 1 -9.41 14.05 8.66
N ALA A 2 -8.87 14.45 9.82
CA ALA A 2 -9.68 14.84 10.99
C ALA A 2 -10.75 15.93 10.70
N ILE A 3 -10.40 16.95 9.91
CA ILE A 3 -11.35 18.01 9.49
C ILE A 3 -12.52 17.42 8.70
N VAL A 4 -12.22 16.51 7.77
CA VAL A 4 -13.21 15.86 6.90
C VAL A 4 -14.12 14.93 7.71
N THR A 5 -13.56 14.16 8.65
CA THR A 5 -14.36 13.27 9.52
C THR A 5 -15.30 14.06 10.41
N ILE A 6 -14.83 15.16 11.01
CA ILE A 6 -15.69 16.06 11.81
C ILE A 6 -16.77 16.66 10.91
N GLY A 7 -16.41 17.10 9.70
CA GLY A 7 -17.37 17.60 8.72
C GLY A 7 -18.47 16.60 8.40
N TYR A 8 -18.13 15.34 8.11
CA TYR A 8 -19.13 14.29 7.83
C TYR A 8 -20.03 14.01 9.04
N MET A 9 -19.47 13.95 10.25
CA MET A 9 -20.28 13.75 11.48
C MET A 9 -21.25 14.92 11.70
N LEU A 10 -20.78 16.16 11.53
CA LEU A 10 -21.62 17.35 11.70
C LEU A 10 -22.72 17.44 10.65
N VAL A 11 -22.41 17.14 9.38
CA VAL A 11 -23.42 17.13 8.31
C VAL A 11 -24.47 16.04 8.53
N GLY A 12 -24.06 14.84 8.93
CA GLY A 12 -24.99 13.75 9.26
C GLY A 12 -25.89 14.07 10.46
N ALA A 13 -25.32 14.64 11.53
CA ALA A 13 -26.07 15.09 12.70
C ALA A 13 -27.04 16.23 12.35
N ALA A 14 -26.60 17.22 11.55
CA ALA A 14 -27.46 18.31 11.12
C ALA A 14 -28.63 17.82 10.25
N LEU A 15 -28.37 16.93 9.29
CA LEU A 15 -29.41 16.41 8.40
C LEU A 15 -30.51 15.65 9.18
N THR A 16 -30.10 14.77 10.09
CA THR A 16 -31.02 13.97 10.92
C THR A 16 -31.80 14.81 11.94
N LEU A 17 -31.27 15.98 12.32
CA LEU A 17 -31.96 16.94 13.18
C LEU A 17 -33.00 17.79 12.40
N VAL A 18 -32.77 18.01 11.10
CA VAL A 18 -33.67 18.80 10.24
C VAL A 18 -34.81 17.95 9.67
N VAL A 19 -34.56 16.70 9.28
CA VAL A 19 -35.54 15.80 8.66
C VAL A 19 -35.45 14.42 9.31
N PRO A 20 -36.57 13.79 9.68
CA PRO A 20 -36.55 12.44 10.22
C PRO A 20 -36.03 11.43 9.19
N TYR A 21 -35.34 10.38 9.66
CA TYR A 21 -34.55 9.49 8.78
C TYR A 21 -35.36 8.77 7.69
N TRP A 22 -36.66 8.58 7.89
CA TRP A 22 -37.54 7.90 6.94
C TRP A 22 -38.00 8.78 5.77
N GLU A 23 -37.81 10.10 5.83
CA GLU A 23 -38.24 11.07 4.80
C GLU A 23 -37.07 11.62 3.97
N ILE A 24 -35.84 11.17 4.23
CA ILE A 24 -34.64 11.68 3.55
C ILE A 24 -34.61 11.16 2.10
N ASN A 25 -34.61 12.08 1.15
CA ASN A 25 -34.46 11.75 -0.27
C ASN A 25 -33.06 11.19 -0.57
N PRO A 26 -32.92 10.01 -1.20
CA PRO A 26 -31.63 9.37 -1.44
C PRO A 26 -30.78 10.07 -2.51
N THR A 27 -31.40 10.77 -3.46
CA THR A 27 -30.70 11.42 -4.59
C THR A 27 -30.21 12.83 -4.27
N ALA A 28 -30.91 13.56 -3.40
CA ALA A 28 -30.63 14.96 -3.07
C ALA A 28 -30.99 15.29 -1.61
N ALA A 29 -30.30 14.62 -0.67
CA ALA A 29 -30.62 14.71 0.76
C ALA A 29 -30.59 16.14 1.32
N LEU A 30 -29.47 16.86 1.14
CA LEU A 30 -29.30 18.21 1.71
C LEU A 30 -30.15 19.27 1.01
N PRO A 31 -30.16 19.40 -0.34
CA PRO A 31 -30.94 20.45 -1.00
C PRO A 31 -32.44 20.31 -0.73
N GLU A 32 -32.95 19.08 -0.69
CA GLU A 32 -34.38 18.84 -0.47
C GLU A 32 -34.79 18.98 1.01
N ALA A 33 -33.89 18.67 1.95
CA ALA A 33 -34.11 18.92 3.37
C ALA A 33 -34.37 20.41 3.66
N PHE A 34 -33.59 21.33 3.09
CA PHE A 34 -33.82 22.77 3.25
C PHE A 34 -35.05 23.29 2.48
N SER A 35 -35.36 22.68 1.33
CA SER A 35 -36.56 22.98 0.55
C SER A 35 -37.83 22.68 1.33
N SER A 36 -37.90 21.51 1.98
CA SER A 36 -39.05 21.06 2.78
C SER A 36 -39.36 21.98 3.98
N ARG A 37 -38.35 22.71 4.47
CA ARG A 37 -38.46 23.68 5.58
C ARG A 37 -38.76 25.11 5.11
N GLY A 38 -39.01 25.33 3.82
CA GLY A 38 -39.39 26.63 3.27
C GLY A 38 -38.21 27.56 2.95
N VAL A 39 -36.98 27.03 2.80
CA VAL A 39 -35.77 27.83 2.52
C VAL A 39 -35.21 27.50 1.13
N PRO A 40 -35.87 27.96 0.03
CA PRO A 40 -35.51 27.56 -1.33
C PRO A 40 -34.18 28.16 -1.82
N TRP A 41 -33.73 29.31 -1.28
CA TRP A 41 -32.44 29.89 -1.68
C TRP A 41 -31.27 28.99 -1.31
N ALA A 42 -31.35 28.30 -0.17
CA ALA A 42 -30.32 27.39 0.30
C ALA A 42 -30.19 26.15 -0.61
N LYS A 43 -31.30 25.65 -1.16
CA LYS A 43 -31.30 24.55 -2.14
C LYS A 43 -30.37 24.85 -3.32
N TYR A 44 -30.49 26.05 -3.90
CA TYR A 44 -29.67 26.43 -5.06
C TYR A 44 -28.20 26.58 -4.71
N VAL A 45 -27.88 27.26 -3.61
CA VAL A 45 -26.50 27.44 -3.16
C VAL A 45 -25.81 26.10 -2.89
N ILE A 46 -26.48 25.19 -2.18
CA ILE A 46 -25.94 23.86 -1.86
C ILE A 46 -25.79 23.02 -3.14
N SER A 47 -26.74 23.09 -4.07
CA SER A 47 -26.67 22.35 -5.34
C SER A 47 -25.50 22.81 -6.21
N VAL A 48 -25.28 24.12 -6.33
CA VAL A 48 -24.13 24.68 -7.05
C VAL A 48 -22.81 24.26 -6.39
N GLY A 49 -22.73 24.31 -5.06
CA GLY A 49 -21.57 23.84 -4.30
C GLY A 49 -21.30 22.35 -4.52
N ALA A 50 -22.34 21.52 -4.50
CA ALA A 50 -22.23 20.08 -4.74
C ALA A 50 -21.73 19.78 -6.18
N LEU A 51 -22.30 20.44 -7.19
CA LEU A 51 -21.87 20.28 -8.58
C LEU A 51 -20.40 20.69 -8.78
N CYS A 52 -19.99 21.83 -8.20
CA CYS A 52 -18.61 22.28 -8.24
C CYS A 52 -17.66 21.27 -7.57
N GLY A 53 -17.98 20.82 -6.35
CA GLY A 53 -17.15 19.87 -5.60
C GLY A 53 -17.04 18.49 -6.26
N MET A 54 -18.14 17.98 -6.82
CA MET A 54 -18.13 16.72 -7.58
C MET A 54 -17.27 16.85 -8.85
N THR A 55 -17.37 17.97 -9.56
CA THR A 55 -16.56 18.24 -10.76
C THR A 55 -15.07 18.30 -10.43
N THR A 56 -14.68 18.98 -9.35
CA THR A 56 -13.28 19.02 -8.89
C THR A 56 -12.75 17.62 -8.56
N THR A 57 -13.54 16.81 -7.87
CA THR A 57 -13.16 15.44 -7.50
C THR A 57 -13.00 14.54 -8.73
N LEU A 58 -13.87 14.71 -9.72
CA LEU A 58 -13.81 14.00 -11.00
C LEU A 58 -12.53 14.34 -11.78
N PHE A 59 -12.14 15.61 -11.85
CA PHE A 59 -10.87 15.98 -12.47
C PHE A 59 -9.66 15.41 -11.72
N GLY A 60 -9.71 15.37 -10.37
CA GLY A 60 -8.65 14.75 -9.58
C GLY A 60 -8.46 13.26 -9.87
N SER A 61 -9.56 12.51 -10.01
CA SER A 61 -9.49 11.07 -10.29
C SER A 61 -9.05 10.75 -11.73
N LEU A 62 -9.40 11.60 -12.70
CA LEU A 62 -8.96 11.46 -14.10
C LEU A 62 -7.43 11.49 -14.27
N PHE A 63 -6.69 12.14 -13.38
CA PHE A 63 -5.23 12.13 -13.40
C PHE A 63 -4.61 10.99 -12.59
N SER A 64 -5.30 10.52 -11.55
CA SER A 64 -4.78 9.47 -10.68
C SER A 64 -4.73 8.12 -11.37
N LEU A 65 -5.76 7.76 -12.13
CA LEU A 65 -5.91 6.43 -12.74
C LEU A 65 -4.90 6.17 -13.88
N PRO A 66 -4.64 7.10 -14.82
CA PRO A 66 -3.61 6.89 -15.84
C PRO A 66 -2.20 6.77 -15.24
N ARG A 67 -1.93 7.47 -14.13
CA ARG A 67 -0.63 7.40 -13.45
C ARG A 67 -0.37 6.02 -12.85
N THR A 68 -1.37 5.41 -12.21
CA THR A 68 -1.23 4.05 -11.67
C THR A 68 -1.08 3.04 -12.80
N MET A 69 -1.84 3.17 -13.89
CA MET A 69 -1.70 2.30 -15.06
C MET A 69 -0.36 2.45 -15.78
N TYR A 70 0.19 3.67 -15.86
CA TYR A 70 1.52 3.92 -16.38
C TYR A 70 2.59 3.22 -15.53
N ALA A 71 2.51 3.32 -14.20
CA ALA A 71 3.43 2.63 -13.30
C ALA A 71 3.34 1.10 -13.48
N MET A 72 2.13 0.54 -13.48
CA MET A 72 1.92 -0.90 -13.69
C MET A 72 2.40 -1.40 -15.06
N ALA A 73 2.26 -0.58 -16.12
CA ALA A 73 2.78 -0.93 -17.45
C ALA A 73 4.30 -0.81 -17.52
N ASN A 74 4.90 0.15 -16.80
CA ASN A 74 6.36 0.30 -16.74
C ASN A 74 7.04 -0.89 -16.03
N ASP A 75 6.39 -1.42 -14.99
CA ASP A 75 6.84 -2.60 -14.25
C ASP A 75 6.63 -3.92 -15.05
N GLY A 76 5.92 -3.84 -16.19
CA GLY A 76 5.62 -4.98 -17.06
C GLY A 76 4.43 -5.83 -16.62
N LEU A 77 3.65 -5.37 -15.61
CA LEU A 77 2.44 -6.06 -15.14
C LEU A 77 1.23 -5.85 -16.06
N LEU A 78 1.16 -4.68 -16.73
CA LEU A 78 0.12 -4.35 -17.71
C LEU A 78 0.72 -4.16 -19.11
N PHE A 79 -0.14 -4.20 -20.13
CA PHE A 79 0.26 -4.11 -21.53
C PHE A 79 1.16 -2.90 -21.81
N GLY A 80 2.31 -3.12 -22.44
CA GLY A 80 3.33 -2.08 -22.67
C GLY A 80 2.87 -0.86 -23.48
N PHE A 81 1.77 -0.97 -24.24
CA PHE A 81 1.21 0.17 -25.00
C PHE A 81 0.55 1.23 -24.09
N LEU A 82 0.07 0.85 -22.89
CA LEU A 82 -0.44 1.80 -21.89
C LEU A 82 0.67 2.66 -21.27
N GLY A 83 1.91 2.20 -21.34
CA GLY A 83 3.10 2.90 -20.83
C GLY A 83 3.69 3.93 -21.80
N HIS A 84 3.14 4.08 -23.02
CA HIS A 84 3.71 4.98 -24.01
C HIS A 84 3.38 6.45 -23.71
N VAL A 85 4.41 7.24 -23.44
CA VAL A 85 4.30 8.68 -23.15
C VAL A 85 4.58 9.48 -24.42
N ASN A 86 3.72 10.46 -24.70
CA ASN A 86 3.88 11.34 -25.87
C ASN A 86 4.93 12.43 -25.60
N GLU A 87 5.90 12.61 -26.51
CA GLU A 87 7.06 13.51 -26.33
C GLU A 87 6.68 14.98 -26.15
N ARG A 88 5.61 15.44 -26.79
CA ARG A 88 5.17 16.85 -26.75
C ARG A 88 4.42 17.20 -25.46
N THR A 89 3.66 16.26 -24.90
CA THR A 89 2.73 16.52 -23.79
C THR A 89 3.19 15.89 -22.48
N GLN A 90 4.17 14.97 -22.51
CA GLN A 90 4.71 14.28 -21.33
C GLN A 90 3.64 13.54 -20.50
N VAL A 91 2.48 13.25 -21.11
CA VAL A 91 1.35 12.53 -20.50
C VAL A 91 1.03 11.30 -21.37
N PRO A 92 0.67 10.15 -20.78
CA PRO A 92 0.26 8.97 -21.54
C PRO A 92 -1.16 9.16 -22.11
N VAL A 93 -1.26 9.88 -23.23
CA VAL A 93 -2.55 10.28 -23.86
C VAL A 93 -3.40 9.07 -24.24
N LEU A 94 -2.79 8.01 -24.78
CA LEU A 94 -3.50 6.78 -25.15
C LEU A 94 -4.14 6.11 -23.93
N ASN A 95 -3.38 6.02 -22.84
CA ASN A 95 -3.85 5.46 -21.57
C ASN A 95 -4.99 6.30 -20.99
N LEU A 96 -4.86 7.63 -21.00
CA LEU A 96 -5.91 8.55 -20.57
C LEU A 96 -7.20 8.37 -21.40
N ALA A 97 -7.08 8.28 -22.73
CA ALA A 97 -8.23 8.10 -23.61
C ALA A 97 -8.93 6.75 -23.39
N ILE A 98 -8.18 5.65 -23.30
CA ILE A 98 -8.73 4.31 -23.08
C ILE A 98 -9.40 4.22 -21.71
N SER A 99 -8.71 4.68 -20.67
CA SER A 99 -9.22 4.61 -19.30
C SER A 99 -10.44 5.49 -19.05
N GLY A 100 -10.45 6.70 -19.62
CA GLY A 100 -11.61 7.59 -19.60
C GLY A 100 -12.80 6.97 -20.35
N SER A 101 -12.56 6.38 -21.53
CA SER A 101 -13.61 5.71 -22.31
C SER A 101 -14.20 4.51 -21.57
N VAL A 102 -13.36 3.67 -20.96
CA VAL A 102 -13.81 2.53 -20.15
C VAL A 102 -14.60 3.00 -18.92
N SER A 103 -14.13 4.06 -18.24
CA SER A 103 -14.84 4.63 -17.09
C SER A 103 -16.20 5.21 -17.48
N ALA A 104 -16.29 5.90 -18.61
CA ALA A 104 -17.54 6.43 -19.15
C ALA A 104 -18.51 5.30 -19.54
N LEU A 105 -18.01 4.22 -20.14
CA LEU A 105 -18.81 3.04 -20.47
C LEU A 105 -19.35 2.36 -19.22
N ILE A 106 -18.52 2.19 -18.18
CA ILE A 106 -18.95 1.61 -16.90
C ILE A 106 -20.02 2.49 -16.25
N ALA A 107 -19.84 3.82 -16.26
CA ALA A 107 -20.82 4.76 -15.73
C ALA A 107 -22.16 4.76 -16.50
N LEU A 108 -22.13 4.41 -17.80
CA LEU A 108 -23.34 4.29 -18.63
C LEU A 108 -24.07 2.96 -18.38
N LEU A 109 -23.33 1.86 -18.20
CA LEU A 109 -23.89 0.50 -18.13
C LEU A 109 -24.36 0.08 -16.73
N PHE A 110 -23.84 0.70 -15.67
CA PHE A 110 -24.08 0.27 -14.30
C PHE A 110 -24.67 1.39 -13.44
N ASP A 111 -25.59 1.01 -12.55
CA ASP A 111 -26.21 1.94 -11.61
C ASP A 111 -25.27 2.34 -10.47
N LEU A 112 -25.43 3.56 -9.96
CA LEU A 112 -24.58 4.20 -8.96
C LEU A 112 -24.44 3.33 -7.71
N GLN A 113 -25.52 2.71 -7.25
CA GLN A 113 -25.49 1.86 -6.06
C GLN A 113 -24.50 0.71 -6.21
N HIS A 114 -24.52 0.03 -7.36
CA HIS A 114 -23.60 -1.07 -7.64
C HIS A 114 -22.15 -0.60 -7.82
N LEU A 115 -21.93 0.57 -8.43
CA LEU A 115 -20.59 1.16 -8.53
C LEU A 115 -20.00 1.46 -7.15
N VAL A 116 -20.78 2.08 -6.27
CA VAL A 116 -20.33 2.46 -4.91
C VAL A 116 -20.01 1.21 -4.10
N GLU A 117 -20.81 0.16 -4.21
CA GLU A 117 -20.53 -1.13 -3.56
C GLU A 117 -19.21 -1.75 -4.07
N PHE A 118 -18.94 -1.74 -5.38
CA PHE A 118 -17.67 -2.26 -5.93
C PHE A 118 -16.45 -1.42 -5.52
N MET A 119 -16.59 -0.10 -5.50
CA MET A 119 -15.54 0.78 -5.03
C MET A 119 -15.25 0.54 -3.54
N SER A 120 -16.30 0.36 -2.74
CA SER A 120 -16.18 0.15 -1.29
C SER A 120 -15.50 -1.17 -0.95
N ILE A 121 -15.89 -2.28 -1.58
CA ILE A 121 -15.21 -3.58 -1.33
C ILE A 121 -13.73 -3.53 -1.74
N GLY A 122 -13.42 -2.92 -2.89
CA GLY A 122 -12.03 -2.76 -3.35
C GLY A 122 -11.19 -1.88 -2.44
N THR A 123 -11.75 -0.77 -1.95
CA THR A 123 -11.04 0.12 -1.01
C THR A 123 -10.83 -0.52 0.36
N PHE A 124 -11.82 -1.23 0.91
CA PHE A 124 -11.65 -1.97 2.15
C PHE A 124 -10.56 -3.05 2.01
N LEU A 125 -10.49 -3.77 0.89
CA LEU A 125 -9.44 -4.78 0.65
C LEU A 125 -8.06 -4.15 0.49
N ALA A 126 -7.96 -3.04 -0.23
CA ALA A 126 -6.69 -2.31 -0.31
C ALA A 126 -6.25 -1.83 1.08
N TYR A 127 -7.16 -1.32 1.91
CA TYR A 127 -6.83 -0.85 3.25
C TYR A 127 -6.45 -1.98 4.22
N THR A 128 -7.06 -3.16 4.13
CA THR A 128 -6.62 -4.33 4.91
C THR A 128 -5.21 -4.76 4.49
N ILE A 129 -4.93 -4.85 3.19
CA ILE A 129 -3.60 -5.22 2.66
C ILE A 129 -2.54 -4.18 3.08
N VAL A 130 -2.83 -2.89 2.96
CA VAL A 130 -1.90 -1.82 3.37
C VAL A 130 -1.66 -1.87 4.88
N SER A 131 -2.71 -2.05 5.69
CA SER A 131 -2.59 -2.13 7.15
C SER A 131 -1.75 -3.36 7.56
N ALA A 132 -1.96 -4.52 6.93
CA ALA A 132 -1.16 -5.70 7.14
C ALA A 132 0.31 -5.50 6.71
N SER A 133 0.53 -4.87 5.55
CA SER A 133 1.87 -4.58 5.02
C SER A 133 2.65 -3.63 5.92
N VAL A 134 2.01 -2.62 6.51
CA VAL A 134 2.64 -1.72 7.49
C VAL A 134 3.12 -2.49 8.71
N ILE A 135 2.33 -3.44 9.23
CA ILE A 135 2.78 -4.30 10.32
C ILE A 135 3.97 -5.15 9.87
N ILE A 136 3.87 -5.85 8.74
CA ILE A 136 4.94 -6.74 8.25
C ILE A 136 6.26 -5.97 8.03
N LEU A 137 6.21 -4.80 7.39
CA LEU A 137 7.40 -3.99 7.12
C LEU A 137 8.04 -3.41 8.39
N ARG A 138 7.24 -3.14 9.43
CA ARG A 138 7.74 -2.64 10.73
C ARG A 138 8.55 -3.66 11.51
N TYR A 139 8.29 -4.95 11.30
CA TYR A 139 8.90 -6.02 12.10
C TYR A 139 9.82 -6.94 11.29
N ARG A 140 9.95 -6.74 9.97
CA ARG A 140 10.97 -7.43 9.18
C ARG A 140 12.32 -6.75 9.33
N PRO A 141 13.41 -7.51 9.51
CA PRO A 141 14.77 -6.96 9.47
C PRO A 141 15.05 -6.39 8.08
N GLU A 142 15.73 -5.24 8.04
CA GLU A 142 16.13 -4.62 6.78
C GLU A 142 17.09 -5.56 6.05
N LYS A 143 16.77 -5.91 4.80
CA LYS A 143 17.63 -6.78 4.01
C LYS A 143 18.82 -5.91 3.57
N ASN A 144 20.00 -6.17 4.14
CA ASN A 144 21.27 -5.49 3.84
C ASN A 144 21.44 -5.33 2.32
N THR A 145 21.07 -4.17 1.78
CA THR A 145 21.60 -3.72 0.50
C THR A 145 22.87 -2.98 0.89
N PRO A 146 24.06 -3.41 0.45
CA PRO A 146 25.28 -2.70 0.81
C PRO A 146 25.11 -1.22 0.42
N PRO A 147 25.51 -0.27 1.30
CA PRO A 147 25.50 1.13 0.92
C PRO A 147 26.28 1.28 -0.39
N PRO A 148 25.90 2.21 -1.29
CA PRO A 148 26.78 2.57 -2.39
C PRO A 148 28.12 2.92 -1.76
N SER A 149 29.14 2.09 -2.02
CA SER A 149 30.49 2.29 -1.54
C SER A 149 30.84 3.74 -1.78
N ASN A 150 31.20 4.46 -0.72
CA ASN A 150 31.67 5.83 -0.76
C ASN A 150 32.57 6.03 -1.98
N ALA A 151 32.01 6.61 -3.04
CA ALA A 151 32.79 7.07 -4.17
C ALA A 151 33.58 8.27 -3.62
N GLY A 152 34.85 8.02 -3.35
CA GLY A 152 35.79 9.03 -2.89
C GLY A 152 35.64 10.27 -3.76
N THR A 153 35.37 11.40 -3.11
CA THR A 153 35.44 12.70 -3.75
C THR A 153 36.91 12.94 -4.09
N PRO A 154 37.33 13.09 -5.36
CA PRO A 154 38.70 13.46 -5.67
C PRO A 154 38.82 14.98 -5.53
N SER A 155 39.07 15.47 -4.32
CA SER A 155 39.50 16.85 -4.12
C SER A 155 41.00 16.97 -4.37
N SER A 156 41.34 17.47 -5.55
CA SER A 156 42.40 18.45 -5.85
C SER A 156 43.81 18.29 -5.23
N LEU A 157 44.78 18.05 -6.14
CA LEU A 157 46.13 18.63 -6.24
C LEU A 157 47.02 18.85 -4.98
N THR A 158 48.14 18.10 -4.96
CA THR A 158 49.55 18.54 -4.80
C THR A 158 50.07 19.07 -3.46
N SER A 159 50.98 18.33 -2.80
CA SER A 159 52.36 18.72 -2.35
C SER A 159 52.97 17.73 -1.29
N PRO A 160 54.31 17.68 -1.11
CA PRO A 160 55.08 16.51 -0.59
C PRO A 160 55.39 16.57 0.94
N PRO A 161 56.13 15.60 1.54
CA PRO A 161 55.96 15.18 2.94
C PRO A 161 56.75 16.03 3.94
N THR A 162 56.26 16.13 5.19
CA THR A 162 57.08 16.54 6.33
C THR A 162 56.61 15.81 7.59
N GLU A 163 57.57 15.19 8.27
CA GLU A 163 57.44 14.55 9.59
C GLU A 163 57.09 15.57 10.68
N GLY A 164 56.34 15.13 11.70
CA GLY A 164 56.30 15.81 13.00
C GLY A 164 54.95 15.78 13.72
N ALA A 165 54.88 14.93 14.75
CA ALA A 165 54.23 15.11 16.05
C ALA A 165 52.71 15.39 16.16
N ASP A 166 52.06 14.44 16.85
CA ASP A 166 51.13 14.60 17.97
C ASP A 166 49.84 15.42 17.78
N SER A 167 48.72 14.69 17.63
CA SER A 167 47.52 14.92 18.45
C SER A 167 46.46 13.84 18.18
N ASN A 168 46.22 13.01 19.20
CA ASN A 168 45.02 12.19 19.33
C ASN A 168 43.78 13.09 19.44
N SER A 169 42.81 12.95 18.55
CA SER A 169 41.38 13.14 18.89
C SER A 169 40.45 12.69 17.76
N ASP A 170 39.60 11.72 18.09
CA ASP A 170 38.21 11.56 17.62
C ASP A 170 37.93 10.99 16.22
N CYS A 171 38.34 9.73 15.98
CA CYS A 171 37.76 8.87 14.93
C CYS A 171 36.71 7.86 15.46
N ASN A 172 36.31 7.95 16.73
CA ASN A 172 35.42 6.94 17.34
C ASN A 172 33.92 7.20 17.14
N SER A 173 33.49 8.35 16.62
CA SER A 173 32.04 8.69 16.54
C SER A 173 31.32 8.13 15.32
N VAL A 174 32.03 7.88 14.21
CA VAL A 174 31.43 7.31 12.98
C VAL A 174 31.40 5.79 13.04
N ALA A 175 32.45 5.17 13.57
CA ALA A 175 32.49 3.73 13.82
C ALA A 175 31.50 3.29 14.91
N SER A 176 31.27 4.11 15.95
CA SER A 176 30.28 3.81 16.98
C SER A 176 28.85 3.87 16.45
N ALA A 177 28.54 4.83 15.57
CA ALA A 177 27.21 4.97 14.98
C ALA A 177 26.88 3.84 13.99
N GLU A 178 27.88 3.37 13.24
CA GLU A 178 27.75 2.24 12.32
C GLU A 178 27.66 0.90 13.07
N SER A 179 28.42 0.73 14.16
CA SER A 179 28.28 -0.43 15.05
C SER A 179 26.96 -0.43 15.83
N GLU A 180 26.47 0.74 16.30
CA GLU A 180 25.16 0.84 16.95
C GLU A 180 24.01 0.57 15.97
N LEU A 181 24.12 1.02 14.72
CA LEU A 181 23.17 0.70 13.65
C LEU A 181 23.18 -0.80 13.29
N LEU A 182 24.36 -1.43 13.28
CA LEU A 182 24.50 -2.88 13.05
C LEU A 182 23.92 -3.70 14.21
N ASP A 183 24.16 -3.31 15.47
CA ASP A 183 23.59 -3.94 16.66
C ASP A 183 22.05 -3.79 16.73
N LEU A 184 21.51 -2.64 16.29
CA LEU A 184 20.06 -2.43 16.17
C LEU A 184 19.44 -3.30 15.06
N SER A 185 20.15 -3.53 13.97
CA SER A 185 19.71 -4.40 12.87
C SER A 185 19.72 -5.88 13.29
N GLU A 186 20.73 -6.33 14.06
CA GLU A 186 20.82 -7.70 14.60
C GLU A 186 19.76 -8.03 15.67
N GLY A 187 19.18 -7.01 16.31
CA GLY A 187 18.06 -7.14 17.26
C GLY A 187 16.67 -7.07 16.62
N THR A 188 16.56 -6.67 15.35
CA THR A 188 15.26 -6.42 14.70
C THR A 188 14.53 -7.73 14.39
N GLY A 189 13.27 -7.82 14.83
CA GLY A 189 12.45 -9.04 14.69
C GLY A 189 12.69 -10.11 15.75
N LYS A 190 13.60 -9.90 16.72
CA LYS A 190 13.73 -10.78 17.90
C LYS A 190 12.67 -10.41 18.95
N LEU A 191 12.27 -11.39 19.77
CA LEU A 191 11.33 -11.16 20.87
C LEU A 191 11.98 -10.28 21.94
N LYS A 192 11.21 -9.33 22.48
CA LYS A 192 11.64 -8.52 23.62
C LYS A 192 11.95 -9.44 24.82
N SER A 193 13.02 -9.14 25.57
CA SER A 193 13.49 -9.93 26.74
C SER A 193 12.40 -10.21 27.80
N ARG A 194 11.31 -9.43 27.85
CA ARG A 194 10.15 -9.63 28.73
C ARG A 194 9.23 -10.80 28.30
N TYR A 195 9.28 -11.23 27.05
CA TYR A 195 8.38 -12.25 26.47
C TYR A 195 9.10 -13.53 26.05
N VAL A 196 10.22 -13.87 26.69
CA VAL A 196 11.01 -15.08 26.38
C VAL A 196 10.18 -16.37 26.52
N TRP A 197 9.16 -16.39 27.37
CA TRP A 197 8.22 -17.52 27.49
C TRP A 197 7.52 -17.86 26.15
N LEU A 198 7.31 -16.87 25.28
CA LEU A 198 6.63 -17.02 24.00
C LEU A 198 7.52 -17.71 22.94
N VAL A 199 8.84 -17.79 23.17
CA VAL A 199 9.78 -18.52 22.30
C VAL A 199 9.46 -20.01 22.26
N ASN A 200 9.01 -20.59 23.38
CA ASN A 200 8.63 -22.01 23.44
C ASN A 200 7.37 -22.31 22.59
N PHE A 201 6.55 -21.29 22.31
CA PHE A 201 5.34 -21.40 21.49
C PHE A 201 5.60 -21.05 20.02
N LEU A 202 6.50 -20.12 19.72
CA LEU A 202 6.81 -19.65 18.36
C LEU A 202 7.82 -20.52 17.59
N GLY A 203 8.49 -21.46 18.27
CA GLY A 203 9.44 -22.38 17.64
C GLY A 203 10.65 -21.69 16.99
N ASN A 204 11.41 -22.44 16.18
CA ASN A 204 12.62 -21.96 15.48
C ASN A 204 12.31 -21.06 14.24
N CYS A 205 11.18 -20.34 14.22
CA CYS A 205 10.84 -19.47 13.09
C CYS A 205 11.84 -18.30 12.96
N LYS A 206 12.23 -17.97 11.72
CA LYS A 206 13.10 -16.82 11.43
C LYS A 206 12.42 -15.51 11.90
N PRO A 207 13.19 -14.50 12.37
CA PRO A 207 12.67 -13.31 13.05
C PRO A 207 11.75 -12.37 12.23
N GLY A 208 11.39 -12.68 10.98
CA GLY A 208 10.37 -11.96 10.20
C GLY A 208 9.17 -12.82 9.75
N ASP A 209 9.33 -14.14 9.76
CA ASP A 209 8.28 -15.07 9.32
C ASP A 209 7.23 -15.26 10.42
N ALA A 210 7.65 -15.25 11.69
CA ALA A 210 6.75 -15.34 12.84
C ALA A 210 5.73 -14.20 12.89
N VAL A 211 6.15 -12.96 12.61
CA VAL A 211 5.24 -11.80 12.57
C VAL A 211 4.33 -11.86 11.36
N THR A 212 4.85 -12.29 10.21
CA THR A 212 4.03 -12.49 9.01
C THR A 212 2.92 -13.53 9.28
N GLY A 213 3.27 -14.66 9.89
CA GLY A 213 2.31 -15.68 10.31
C GLY A 213 1.30 -15.15 11.33
N SER A 214 1.74 -14.38 12.31
CA SER A 214 0.86 -13.77 13.31
C SER A 214 -0.15 -12.79 12.70
N VAL A 215 0.26 -11.99 11.71
CA VAL A 215 -0.64 -11.09 10.97
C VAL A 215 -1.65 -11.88 10.15
N MET A 216 -1.24 -12.98 9.50
CA MET A 216 -2.17 -13.86 8.77
C MET A 216 -3.17 -14.54 9.70
N VAL A 217 -2.74 -15.00 10.89
CA VAL A 217 -3.64 -15.57 11.90
C VAL A 217 -4.61 -14.50 12.42
N TYR A 218 -4.13 -13.27 12.66
CA TYR A 218 -4.98 -12.15 13.07
C TYR A 218 -6.04 -11.81 12.01
N THR A 219 -5.66 -11.70 10.73
CA THR A 219 -6.62 -11.40 9.65
C THR A 219 -7.64 -12.54 9.47
N ALA A 220 -7.21 -13.80 9.52
CA ALA A 220 -8.11 -14.95 9.43
C ALA A 220 -9.08 -15.03 10.61
N SER A 221 -8.60 -14.77 11.83
CA SER A 221 -9.46 -14.74 13.03
C SER A 221 -10.44 -13.57 13.02
N CYS A 222 -10.10 -12.41 12.44
CA CYS A 222 -11.06 -11.34 12.19
C CYS A 222 -12.20 -11.78 11.26
N ILE A 223 -11.88 -12.47 10.16
CA ILE A 223 -12.89 -12.99 9.22
C ILE A 223 -13.78 -14.02 9.93
N PHE A 224 -13.18 -14.93 10.69
CA PHE A 224 -13.92 -15.95 11.43
C PHE A 224 -14.81 -15.35 12.53
N LEU A 225 -14.31 -14.33 13.25
CA LEU A 225 -15.10 -13.58 14.23
C LEU A 225 -16.33 -12.96 13.57
N CYS A 226 -16.17 -12.25 12.44
CA CYS A 226 -17.29 -11.64 11.73
C CYS A 226 -18.29 -12.68 11.22
N TYR A 227 -17.81 -13.83 10.74
CA TYR A 227 -18.67 -14.94 10.34
C TYR A 227 -19.49 -15.51 11.52
N LEU A 228 -18.86 -15.73 12.67
CA LEU A 228 -19.58 -16.20 13.87
C LEU A 228 -20.60 -15.18 14.37
N LEU A 229 -20.25 -13.89 14.39
CA LEU A 229 -21.19 -12.83 14.75
C LEU A 229 -22.39 -12.78 13.80
N MET A 230 -22.17 -13.06 12.51
CA MET A 230 -23.25 -13.20 11.54
C MET A 230 -24.09 -14.46 11.78
N LEU A 231 -23.49 -15.58 12.19
CA LEU A 231 -24.21 -16.81 12.50
C LEU A 231 -25.09 -16.63 13.75
N ILE A 232 -24.53 -16.06 14.82
CA ILE A 232 -25.24 -15.76 16.07
C ILE A 232 -26.39 -14.79 15.82
N SER A 233 -26.22 -13.82 14.91
CA SER A 233 -27.29 -12.87 14.57
C SER A 233 -28.43 -13.46 13.75
N GLN A 234 -28.28 -14.67 13.20
CA GLN A 234 -29.35 -15.39 12.51
C GLN A 234 -30.09 -16.35 13.45
N THR A 235 -29.44 -16.84 14.51
CA THR A 235 -29.97 -17.89 15.40
C THR A 235 -30.67 -17.38 16.67
N TYR A 236 -31.18 -16.13 16.66
CA TYR A 236 -31.71 -15.36 17.82
C TYR A 236 -32.79 -16.01 18.71
N PHE A 237 -33.20 -17.26 18.49
CA PHE A 237 -34.26 -17.88 19.28
C PHE A 237 -33.78 -18.59 20.56
N ALA A 238 -32.52 -19.03 20.66
CA ALA A 238 -31.88 -19.48 21.90
C ALA A 238 -30.36 -19.70 21.69
N PRO A 239 -29.47 -18.75 22.04
CA PRO A 239 -28.03 -18.97 21.95
C PRO A 239 -27.58 -20.00 22.99
N ASP A 240 -26.95 -21.07 22.54
CA ASP A 240 -26.39 -22.08 23.43
C ASP A 240 -25.10 -21.56 24.10
N TRP A 241 -24.73 -22.15 25.24
CA TRP A 241 -23.49 -21.80 25.95
C TRP A 241 -22.24 -22.00 25.08
N TRP A 242 -22.30 -22.91 24.12
CA TRP A 242 -21.22 -23.18 23.18
C TRP A 242 -20.91 -21.98 22.27
N ASP A 243 -21.91 -21.19 21.88
CA ASP A 243 -21.70 -20.01 21.01
C ASP A 243 -20.84 -18.96 21.71
N TYR A 244 -21.12 -18.70 22.99
CA TYR A 244 -20.32 -17.79 23.81
C TYR A 244 -18.91 -18.34 24.06
N PHE A 245 -18.78 -19.65 24.27
CA PHE A 245 -17.48 -20.29 24.44
C PHE A 245 -16.64 -20.15 23.16
N VAL A 246 -17.19 -20.46 21.99
CA VAL A 246 -16.49 -20.33 20.71
C VAL A 246 -16.14 -18.86 20.46
N LEU A 247 -17.05 -17.92 20.69
CA LEU A 247 -16.80 -16.49 20.56
C LEU A 247 -15.65 -16.02 21.47
N ALA A 248 -15.65 -16.44 22.73
CA ALA A 248 -14.59 -16.11 23.68
C ALA A 248 -13.22 -16.65 23.23
N ASN A 249 -13.15 -17.88 22.72
CA ASN A 249 -11.91 -18.47 22.19
C ASN A 249 -11.37 -17.69 20.99
N VAL A 250 -12.24 -17.21 20.09
CA VAL A 250 -11.81 -16.40 18.93
C VAL A 250 -11.31 -15.02 19.35
N VAL A 251 -11.96 -14.37 20.32
CA VAL A 251 -11.48 -13.09 20.86
C VAL A 251 -10.14 -13.28 21.58
N LEU A 252 -9.95 -14.37 22.32
CA LEU A 252 -8.67 -14.70 22.94
C LEU A 252 -7.58 -14.93 21.89
N LEU A 253 -7.88 -15.59 20.77
CA LEU A 253 -6.93 -15.76 19.66
C LEU A 253 -6.54 -14.42 19.01
N LEU A 254 -7.49 -13.50 18.85
CA LEU A 254 -7.22 -12.14 18.36
C LEU A 254 -6.31 -11.37 19.31
N ILE A 255 -6.60 -11.41 20.61
CA ILE A 255 -5.76 -10.75 21.63
C ILE A 255 -4.38 -11.41 21.65
N GLY A 256 -4.30 -12.74 21.60
CA GLY A 256 -3.05 -13.50 21.58
C GLY A 256 -2.16 -13.13 20.39
N SER A 257 -2.72 -13.08 19.17
CA SER A 257 -1.98 -12.66 17.97
C SER A 257 -1.51 -11.20 18.05
N LEU A 258 -2.30 -10.29 18.64
CA LEU A 258 -1.85 -8.92 18.89
C LEU A 258 -0.74 -8.82 19.95
N ILE A 259 -0.79 -9.64 20.99
CA ILE A 259 0.28 -9.74 21.99
C ILE A 259 1.56 -10.23 21.33
N VAL A 260 1.48 -11.26 20.46
CA VAL A 260 2.63 -11.77 19.72
C VAL A 260 3.24 -10.67 18.85
N ILE A 261 2.43 -9.92 18.10
CA ILE A 261 2.91 -8.80 17.28
C ILE A 261 3.54 -7.70 18.15
N SER A 262 2.93 -7.38 19.29
CA SER A 262 3.45 -6.37 20.23
C SER A 262 4.72 -6.80 20.98
N ALA A 263 4.95 -8.11 21.08
CA ALA A 263 6.11 -8.69 21.77
C ALA A 263 7.39 -8.67 20.92
N HIS A 264 7.28 -8.57 19.59
CA HIS A 264 8.43 -8.46 18.70
C HIS A 264 9.03 -7.05 18.75
N GLN A 265 10.34 -6.96 18.63
CA GLN A 265 11.03 -5.67 18.60
C GLN A 265 10.78 -4.97 17.26
N GLN A 266 10.29 -3.73 17.32
CA GLN A 266 10.04 -2.90 16.14
C GLN A 266 11.37 -2.46 15.51
N ASN A 267 11.41 -2.43 14.19
CA ASN A 267 12.52 -1.80 13.49
C ASN A 267 12.44 -0.27 13.66
N SER A 268 13.50 0.32 14.23
CA SER A 268 13.62 1.77 14.41
C SER A 268 14.14 2.47 13.14
N SER A 269 14.66 1.73 12.14
CA SER A 269 15.31 2.32 10.96
C SER A 269 14.35 2.78 9.85
N THR A 270 13.03 2.61 10.00
CA THR A 270 12.11 2.80 8.87
C THR A 270 11.59 4.25 8.74
N GLY A 271 12.36 5.11 8.09
CA GLY A 271 11.92 6.20 7.20
C GLY A 271 10.99 7.32 7.73
N LYS A 272 10.77 8.35 6.88
CA LYS A 272 9.96 9.57 7.11
C LYS A 272 8.48 9.33 7.47
N PHE A 273 7.99 8.09 7.47
CA PHE A 273 6.58 7.76 7.66
C PHE A 273 6.33 7.07 9.01
N ARG A 274 5.88 7.84 10.01
CA ARG A 274 5.60 7.34 11.36
C ARG A 274 4.09 7.24 11.59
N VAL A 275 3.60 6.01 11.79
CA VAL A 275 2.24 5.77 12.29
C VAL A 275 2.33 5.72 13.83
N PRO A 276 1.62 6.60 14.56
CA PRO A 276 1.54 6.49 16.01
C PRO A 276 0.75 5.23 16.41
N LEU A 277 1.14 4.58 17.51
CA LEU A 277 0.43 3.42 18.10
C LEU A 277 0.42 2.13 17.24
N VAL A 278 1.53 1.79 16.61
CA VAL A 278 1.75 0.43 16.04
C VAL A 278 1.96 -0.55 17.21
N PRO A 279 1.27 -1.71 17.27
CA PRO A 279 0.44 -2.33 16.22
C PRO A 279 -1.07 -2.09 16.30
N ILE A 280 -1.57 -1.39 17.32
CA ILE A 280 -3.02 -1.28 17.62
C ILE A 280 -3.78 -0.57 16.49
N VAL A 281 -3.25 0.53 15.95
CA VAL A 281 -3.96 1.32 14.93
C VAL A 281 -4.16 0.52 13.63
N PRO A 282 -3.11 -0.08 13.02
CA PRO A 282 -3.29 -0.96 11.86
C PRO A 282 -4.18 -2.19 12.15
N ALA A 283 -4.11 -2.75 13.35
CA ALA A 283 -4.93 -3.90 13.76
C ALA A 283 -6.44 -3.57 13.82
N LEU A 284 -6.79 -2.43 14.42
CA LEU A 284 -8.18 -1.93 14.45
C LEU A 284 -8.68 -1.62 13.04
N SER A 285 -7.84 -1.03 12.18
CA SER A 285 -8.16 -0.80 10.77
C SER A 285 -8.56 -2.11 10.05
N ILE A 286 -7.78 -3.19 10.23
CA ILE A 286 -8.10 -4.50 9.67
C ILE A 286 -9.45 -5.00 10.19
N LEU A 287 -9.69 -4.93 11.50
CA LEU A 287 -10.93 -5.40 12.12
C LEU A 287 -12.15 -4.65 11.56
N PHE A 288 -12.12 -3.32 11.53
CA PHE A 288 -13.23 -2.52 11.00
C PHE A 288 -13.45 -2.73 9.50
N ASN A 289 -12.38 -2.81 8.70
CA ASN A 289 -12.51 -3.05 7.26
C ASN A 289 -13.12 -4.44 6.99
N VAL A 290 -12.69 -5.47 7.71
CA VAL A 290 -13.30 -6.82 7.60
C VAL A 290 -14.75 -6.80 8.05
N GLY A 291 -15.07 -6.16 9.18
CA GLY A 291 -16.45 -6.02 9.64
C GLY A 291 -17.36 -5.31 8.63
N LEU A 292 -16.86 -4.24 8.00
CA LEU A 292 -17.59 -3.53 6.95
C LEU A 292 -17.78 -4.40 5.70
N MET A 293 -16.83 -5.26 5.35
CA MET A 293 -16.95 -6.20 4.23
C MET A 293 -18.10 -7.21 4.40
N PHE A 294 -18.41 -7.62 5.64
CA PHE A 294 -19.50 -8.55 5.92
C PHE A 294 -20.89 -7.92 5.83
N HIS A 295 -21.00 -6.59 5.91
CA HIS A 295 -22.25 -5.88 5.69
C HIS A 295 -22.61 -5.71 4.20
N LEU A 296 -21.70 -6.04 3.27
CA LEU A 296 -22.00 -6.01 1.83
C LEU A 296 -22.78 -7.27 1.40
N SER A 297 -23.58 -7.11 0.35
CA SER A 297 -24.36 -8.21 -0.21
C SER A 297 -23.48 -9.32 -0.81
N LEU A 298 -23.96 -10.57 -0.79
CA LEU A 298 -23.28 -11.70 -1.43
C LEU A 298 -23.11 -11.51 -2.95
N LEU A 299 -24.05 -10.81 -3.60
CA LEU A 299 -23.95 -10.47 -5.02
C LEU A 299 -22.75 -9.56 -5.30
N THR A 300 -22.44 -8.62 -4.40
CA THR A 300 -21.27 -7.74 -4.50
C THR A 300 -19.98 -8.56 -4.45
N TRP A 301 -19.90 -9.54 -3.54
CA TRP A 301 -18.76 -10.45 -3.42
C TRP A 301 -18.53 -11.30 -4.65
N LEU A 302 -19.60 -11.87 -5.22
CA LEU A 302 -19.49 -12.68 -6.45
C LEU A 302 -18.98 -11.84 -7.62
N ARG A 303 -19.51 -10.63 -7.80
CA ARG A 303 -19.06 -9.71 -8.86
C ARG A 303 -17.60 -9.30 -8.66
N PHE A 304 -17.20 -8.99 -7.41
CA PHE A 304 -15.80 -8.70 -7.08
C PHE A 304 -14.88 -9.88 -7.42
N LEU A 305 -15.28 -11.11 -7.08
CA LEU A 305 -14.52 -12.32 -7.40
C LEU A 305 -14.33 -12.47 -8.93
N VAL A 306 -15.36 -12.21 -9.73
CA VAL A 306 -15.25 -12.22 -11.20
C VAL A 306 -14.19 -11.23 -11.68
N TRP A 307 -14.21 -9.98 -11.19
CA TRP A 307 -13.20 -8.97 -11.55
C TRP A 307 -11.79 -9.35 -11.09
N MET A 308 -11.65 -9.96 -9.92
CA MET A 308 -10.37 -10.49 -9.45
C MET A 308 -9.86 -11.61 -10.35
N VAL A 309 -10.73 -12.52 -10.78
CA VAL A 309 -10.36 -13.60 -11.72
C VAL A 309 -9.89 -13.00 -13.05
N VAL A 310 -10.59 -12.00 -13.58
CA VAL A 310 -10.16 -11.29 -14.79
C VAL A 310 -8.79 -10.63 -14.60
N GLY A 311 -8.57 -9.94 -13.48
CA GLY A 311 -7.27 -9.33 -13.16
C GLY A 311 -6.14 -10.35 -13.03
N MET A 312 -6.39 -11.46 -12.33
CA MET A 312 -5.45 -12.57 -12.19
C MET A 312 -5.16 -13.23 -13.54
N LEU A 313 -6.16 -13.36 -14.42
CA LEU A 313 -5.98 -13.92 -15.76
C LEU A 313 -5.09 -13.02 -16.62
N ILE A 314 -5.27 -11.70 -16.57
CA ILE A 314 -4.37 -10.75 -17.24
C ILE A 314 -2.94 -10.87 -16.67
N TYR A 315 -2.81 -10.98 -15.35
CA TYR A 315 -1.51 -11.14 -14.70
C TYR A 315 -0.81 -12.44 -15.11
N PHE A 316 -1.50 -13.59 -15.09
CA PHE A 316 -0.90 -14.88 -15.45
C PHE A 316 -0.62 -15.03 -16.95
N LEU A 317 -1.47 -14.49 -17.83
CA LEU A 317 -1.27 -14.60 -19.28
C LEU A 317 -0.25 -13.60 -19.82
N TYR A 318 -0.17 -12.40 -19.22
CA TYR A 318 0.70 -11.33 -19.70
C TYR A 318 1.72 -10.92 -18.63
N GLY A 319 1.26 -10.48 -17.46
CA GLY A 319 2.11 -9.88 -16.43
C GLY A 319 3.30 -10.73 -16.02
N ILE A 320 3.13 -12.04 -15.81
CA ILE A 320 4.23 -12.93 -15.38
C ILE A 320 5.32 -13.12 -16.45
N HIS A 321 4.94 -13.07 -17.73
CA HIS A 321 5.86 -13.28 -18.85
C HIS A 321 6.65 -12.02 -19.22
N TYR A 322 6.12 -10.83 -18.91
CA TYR A 322 6.70 -9.53 -19.27
C TYR A 322 7.18 -8.71 -18.06
N SER A 323 7.01 -9.22 -16.82
CA SER A 323 7.46 -8.53 -15.60
C SER A 323 8.97 -8.38 -15.57
N LYS A 324 9.43 -7.16 -15.31
CA LYS A 324 10.86 -6.82 -15.25
C LYS A 324 11.51 -7.18 -13.90
N GLU A 325 10.70 -7.35 -12.85
CA GLU A 325 11.17 -7.69 -11.50
C GLU A 325 11.62 -9.15 -11.36
N ALA A 326 11.15 -10.03 -12.26
CA ALA A 326 11.55 -11.44 -12.30
C ALA A 326 12.89 -11.67 -13.04
N ALA A 327 13.37 -10.69 -13.81
CA ALA A 327 14.62 -10.78 -14.52
C ALA A 327 15.78 -10.53 -13.53
N SER A 328 16.56 -11.57 -13.22
CA SER A 328 17.81 -11.41 -12.48
C SER A 328 18.68 -10.36 -13.19
N PRO A 329 19.23 -9.36 -12.47
CA PRO A 329 20.04 -8.33 -13.11
C PRO A 329 21.27 -9.01 -13.73
N ASN A 330 21.35 -9.05 -15.06
CA ASN A 330 22.55 -9.49 -15.77
C ASN A 330 23.69 -8.52 -15.42
N SER A 331 24.91 -9.04 -15.23
CA SER A 331 26.09 -8.24 -14.84
C SER A 331 26.29 -6.98 -15.71
N TYR A 332 25.95 -7.05 -16.99
CA TYR A 332 25.97 -5.91 -17.92
C TYR A 332 24.96 -4.80 -17.59
N SER A 333 23.76 -5.13 -17.10
CA SER A 333 22.75 -4.14 -16.69
C SER A 333 23.20 -3.34 -15.46
N ILE A 334 23.90 -4.01 -14.54
CA ILE A 334 24.51 -3.38 -13.37
C ILE A 334 25.65 -2.45 -13.82
N LEU A 335 26.52 -2.92 -14.73
CA LEU A 335 27.63 -2.14 -15.26
C LEU A 335 27.17 -0.90 -16.04
N MET A 336 26.14 -1.03 -16.89
CA MET A 336 25.51 0.10 -17.59
C MET A 336 24.90 1.11 -16.62
N ALA A 337 24.19 0.66 -15.58
CA ALA A 337 23.64 1.54 -14.55
C ALA A 337 24.74 2.31 -13.79
N THR A 338 25.85 1.66 -13.45
CA THR A 338 27.01 2.33 -12.83
C THR A 338 27.74 3.28 -13.79
N SER A 339 27.87 2.92 -15.07
CA SER A 339 28.50 3.76 -16.11
C SER A 339 27.70 5.03 -16.37
N GLU A 340 26.37 4.93 -16.43
CA GLU A 340 25.48 6.10 -16.59
C GLU A 340 25.37 6.94 -15.32
N ALA A 341 25.41 6.34 -14.13
CA ALA A 341 25.52 7.07 -12.87
C ALA A 341 26.80 7.90 -12.80
N GLY A 342 27.93 7.38 -13.32
CA GLY A 342 29.20 8.11 -13.46
C GLY A 342 29.16 9.24 -14.49
N ARG A 343 28.23 9.22 -15.44
CA ARG A 343 28.07 10.27 -16.47
C ARG A 343 27.08 11.37 -16.11
N GLY A 344 26.47 11.31 -14.91
CA GLY A 344 25.49 12.31 -14.47
C GLY A 344 24.21 12.22 -15.30
N ALA A 345 23.36 11.25 -14.96
CA ALA A 345 22.08 11.05 -15.66
C ALA A 345 21.18 12.32 -15.56
N LYS A 346 20.77 12.84 -16.73
CA LYS A 346 19.71 13.85 -16.81
C LYS A 346 18.42 13.27 -16.26
N TRP A 347 17.84 14.00 -15.32
CA TRP A 347 16.58 13.66 -14.64
C TRP A 347 15.49 13.27 -15.67
N GLY A 348 15.01 12.02 -15.63
CA GLY A 348 13.89 11.54 -16.47
C GLY A 348 14.22 10.59 -17.62
N ALA A 349 15.48 10.19 -17.84
CA ALA A 349 15.80 9.17 -18.85
C ALA A 349 15.46 7.75 -18.34
N THR A 350 14.40 7.13 -18.86
CA THR A 350 14.13 5.70 -18.65
C THR A 350 14.92 4.87 -19.67
N LEU A 351 15.79 3.97 -19.19
CA LEU A 351 16.49 2.98 -20.02
C LEU A 351 15.49 2.10 -20.79
N ARG A 352 15.39 2.29 -22.11
CA ARG A 352 14.78 1.31 -23.02
C ARG A 352 15.86 0.34 -23.49
N VAL A 353 16.06 -0.75 -22.76
CA VAL A 353 16.87 -1.87 -23.26
C VAL A 353 16.03 -2.62 -24.29
N ASN A 354 16.36 -2.46 -25.58
CA ASN A 354 15.70 -3.17 -26.67
C ASN A 354 16.35 -4.54 -26.86
N GLN A 355 15.75 -5.56 -26.26
CA GLN A 355 16.28 -6.93 -26.16
C GLN A 355 16.42 -7.66 -27.52
N LYS A 356 15.98 -7.07 -28.63
CA LYS A 356 15.98 -7.73 -29.95
C LYS A 356 17.34 -7.66 -30.68
N SER A 357 18.31 -6.87 -30.19
CA SER A 357 19.64 -6.74 -30.83
C SER A 357 20.73 -7.65 -30.23
N ASP A 358 20.45 -8.35 -29.13
CA ASP A 358 21.46 -9.04 -28.31
C ASP A 358 21.70 -10.51 -28.72
N LYS A 359 21.79 -10.80 -30.01
CA LYS A 359 22.21 -12.14 -30.49
C LYS A 359 23.61 -12.21 -31.08
N VAL A 360 24.35 -11.10 -31.10
CA VAL A 360 25.72 -11.11 -31.62
C VAL A 360 26.69 -10.96 -30.44
N PRO A 361 27.41 -12.02 -30.04
CA PRO A 361 28.54 -11.85 -29.14
C PRO A 361 29.63 -11.11 -29.91
N ILE A 362 29.95 -9.88 -29.49
CA ILE A 362 31.17 -9.20 -29.91
C ILE A 362 32.29 -9.82 -29.08
N LEU A 363 32.84 -10.93 -29.56
CA LEU A 363 34.18 -11.36 -29.20
C LEU A 363 35.06 -11.00 -30.40
N ASP A 364 35.62 -9.80 -30.39
CA ASP A 364 36.79 -9.51 -31.21
C ASP A 364 38.02 -9.67 -30.31
N GLU A 365 38.74 -10.77 -30.55
CA GLU A 365 39.85 -11.30 -29.77
C GLU A 365 41.20 -10.72 -30.24
N GLU A 366 41.25 -9.46 -30.70
CA GLU A 366 42.46 -8.90 -31.37
C GLU A 366 43.20 -7.74 -30.69
N ASP A 367 42.75 -7.20 -29.55
CA ASP A 367 43.47 -6.09 -28.88
C ASP A 367 44.26 -6.51 -27.62
N PHE A 368 44.96 -7.64 -27.69
CA PHE A 368 45.99 -8.04 -26.71
C PHE A 368 47.37 -8.23 -27.36
N VAL A 369 47.79 -7.29 -28.21
CA VAL A 369 49.22 -7.10 -28.50
C VAL A 369 49.50 -5.61 -28.67
N HIS A 370 50.06 -4.96 -27.64
CA HIS A 370 51.28 -4.17 -27.75
C HIS A 370 51.81 -3.70 -26.38
#